data_AF-A0A352IYS6-F1
#
_entry.id   AF-A0A352IYS6-F1
#
_cell.length_a   1.000
_cell.length_b   1.000
_cell.length_c   1.000
_cell.angle_alpha   90.00
_cell.angle_beta   90.00
_cell.angle_gamma   90.00
#
_symmetry.space_group_name_H-M   'P 1'
#
loop_
_entity.id
_entity.type
_entity.pdbx_description
1 polymer ?
#
loop_
_entity_poly.entity_id
_entity_poly.type
_entity_poly.pdbx_seq_one_letter_code
_entity_poly.pdbx_strand_id
1 'polypeptide(L)' 'PVNVPEGTTALEAAKLSGISDIFPEIDPDMIDMGVFGKVIKDPAAHELREGDRVELYRPLKIDPKQARLNRAKKKGQAQ' A
#
# COMPACT_ATOMS: atom_id res chain seq x y z
N PRO A 1 11.81 12.37 -1.52
CA PRO A 1 11.10 12.50 -0.22
C PRO A 1 10.11 13.66 -0.33
N VAL A 2 8.97 13.57 0.35
CA VAL A 2 7.92 14.62 0.31
C VAL A 2 8.03 15.41 1.61
N ASN A 3 8.07 16.73 1.51
CA ASN A 3 7.99 17.61 2.67
C ASN A 3 6.54 18.02 2.86
N VAL A 4 6.02 17.87 4.07
CA VAL A 4 4.62 18.17 4.40
C VAL A 4 4.55 19.03 5.66
N PRO A 5 3.50 19.85 5.83
CA PRO A 5 3.28 20.60 7.06
C PRO A 5 3.19 19.71 8.30
N GLU A 6 3.50 20.27 9.47
CA GLU A 6 3.26 19.59 10.75
C GLU A 6 1.76 19.27 10.92
N GLY A 7 1.45 18.11 11.51
CA GLY A 7 0.09 17.62 11.66
C GLY A 7 -0.50 16.94 10.41
N THR A 8 0.26 16.86 9.30
CA THR A 8 -0.19 16.13 8.10
C THR A 8 -0.38 14.65 8.43
N THR A 9 -1.51 14.10 8.01
CA THR A 9 -1.85 12.69 8.24
C THR A 9 -1.26 11.76 7.17
N ALA A 10 -1.24 10.45 7.44
CA ALA A 10 -0.76 9.46 6.49
C ALA A 10 -1.50 9.52 5.15
N LEU A 11 -2.83 9.70 5.19
CA LEU A 11 -3.66 9.85 4.00
C LEU A 11 -3.31 11.10 3.19
N GLU A 12 -3.18 12.24 3.86
CA GLU A 12 -2.84 13.50 3.21
C GLU A 12 -1.44 13.45 2.60
N ALA A 13 -0.47 12.87 3.30
CA ALA A 13 0.87 12.69 2.76
C ALA A 13 0.90 11.78 1.53
N ALA A 14 0.10 10.71 1.51
CA ALA A 14 -0.05 9.86 0.33
C ALA A 14 -0.61 10.66 -0.86
N LYS A 15 -1.63 11.50 -0.64
CA LYS A 15 -2.21 12.38 -1.68
C LYS A 15 -1.20 13.43 -2.15
N LEU A 16 -0.52 14.11 -1.23
CA LEU A 16 0.49 15.14 -1.52
C LEU A 16 1.71 14.59 -2.25
N SER A 17 2.00 13.29 -2.11
CA SER A 17 3.10 12.65 -2.82
C SER A 17 2.89 12.55 -4.33
N GLY A 18 1.66 12.72 -4.83
CA GLY A 18 1.31 12.53 -6.25
C GLY A 18 1.38 11.07 -6.70
N ILE A 19 1.39 10.10 -5.77
CA ILE A 19 1.55 8.68 -6.10
C ILE A 19 0.44 8.17 -7.04
N SER A 20 -0.78 8.68 -6.89
CA SER A 20 -1.92 8.34 -7.75
C SER A 20 -1.80 8.87 -9.17
N ASP A 21 -1.03 9.95 -9.39
CA ASP A 21 -0.77 10.46 -10.73
C ASP A 21 0.20 9.55 -11.50
N ILE A 22 1.13 8.91 -10.77
CA ILE A 22 2.12 7.97 -11.32
C ILE A 22 1.51 6.57 -11.49
N PHE A 23 0.65 6.18 -10.55
CA PHE A 23 -0.02 4.89 -10.51
C PHE A 23 -1.54 5.09 -10.37
N PRO A 24 -2.26 5.31 -11.50
CA PRO A 24 -3.70 5.57 -11.48
C PRO A 24 -4.54 4.44 -10.89
N GLU A 25 -3.99 3.23 -10.76
CA GLU A 25 -4.64 2.12 -10.07
C GLU A 25 -4.64 2.24 -8.54
N ILE A 26 -3.91 3.20 -7.97
CA ILE A 26 -3.85 3.45 -6.52
C ILE A 26 -4.88 4.51 -6.14
N ASP A 27 -5.91 4.08 -5.42
CA ASP A 27 -6.83 4.95 -4.69
C ASP A 27 -6.37 5.09 -3.22
N PRO A 28 -5.83 6.26 -2.81
CA PRO A 28 -5.35 6.47 -1.46
C PRO A 28 -6.44 6.35 -0.40
N ASP A 29 -7.71 6.59 -0.75
CA ASP A 29 -8.82 6.54 0.20
C ASP A 29 -9.25 5.11 0.55
N MET A 30 -8.84 4.13 -0.26
CA MET A 30 -9.29 2.74 -0.15
C MET A 30 -8.15 1.75 0.15
N ILE A 31 -6.90 2.19 0.09
CA ILE A 31 -5.73 1.32 0.24
C ILE A 31 -5.25 1.29 1.70
N ASP A 32 -4.89 0.09 2.18
CA ASP A 32 -4.30 -0.05 3.50
C ASP A 32 -2.94 0.68 3.54
N MET A 33 -2.74 1.47 4.59
CA MET A 33 -1.49 2.20 4.81
C MET A 33 -0.75 1.68 6.05
N GLY A 34 0.56 1.88 6.07
CA GLY A 34 1.38 1.55 7.22
C GLY A 34 2.57 2.47 7.41
N VAL A 35 3.15 2.38 8.61
CA VAL A 35 4.40 3.04 8.98
C VAL A 35 5.27 2.01 9.72
N PHE A 36 6.54 1.89 9.31
CA PHE A 36 7.50 0.89 9.83
C PHE A 36 6.96 -0.56 9.83
N GLY A 37 6.33 -0.99 8.72
CA GLY A 37 5.82 -2.35 8.56
C GLY A 37 4.58 -2.68 9.40
N LYS A 38 3.94 -1.67 10.00
CA LYS A 38 2.70 -1.82 10.78
C LYS A 38 1.55 -1.11 10.08
N VAL A 39 0.45 -1.82 9.88
CA VAL A 39 -0.78 -1.26 9.33
C VAL A 39 -1.38 -0.25 10.29
N ILE A 40 -1.75 0.91 9.76
CA ILE A 40 -2.47 1.97 10.47
C ILE A 40 -3.97 1.74 10.24
N LYS A 41 -4.75 1.71 11.33
CA LYS A 41 -6.20 1.47 11.25
C LYS A 41 -6.98 2.63 10.62
N ASP A 42 -6.56 3.85 10.91
CA ASP A 42 -7.20 5.07 10.41
C ASP A 42 -6.13 6.03 9.88
N PRO A 43 -5.78 5.92 8.57
CA PRO A 43 -4.78 6.79 7.96
C PRO A 43 -5.17 8.27 7.92
N ALA A 44 -6.47 8.58 7.98
CA ALA A 44 -6.99 9.95 7.96
C ALA A 44 -6.89 10.64 9.32
N ALA A 45 -6.73 9.89 10.42
CA ALA A 45 -6.53 10.41 11.77
C ALA A 45 -5.09 10.22 12.29
N HIS A 46 -4.21 9.58 11.51
CA HIS A 46 -2.84 9.29 11.93
C HIS A 46 -1.86 10.37 11.45
N GLU A 47 -1.55 11.31 12.34
CA GLU A 47 -0.52 12.33 12.11
C GLU A 47 0.88 11.71 11.99
N LEU A 48 1.63 12.14 10.98
CA LEU A 48 2.99 11.68 10.74
C LEU A 48 4.02 12.45 11.56
N ARG A 49 5.14 11.78 11.84
CA ARG A 49 6.33 12.38 12.45
C ARG A 49 7.44 12.51 11.42
N GLU A 50 8.40 13.39 11.71
CA GLU A 50 9.58 13.52 10.87
C GLU A 50 10.31 12.17 10.72
N GLY A 51 10.62 11.81 9.47
CA GLY A 51 11.28 10.56 9.14
C GLY A 51 10.36 9.35 8.99
N ASP A 52 9.05 9.48 9.25
CA ASP A 52 8.10 8.41 8.99
C ASP A 52 8.03 8.10 7.49
N ARG A 53 7.96 6.81 7.19
CA ARG A 53 7.73 6.31 5.83
C ARG A 53 6.32 5.78 5.73
N VAL A 54 5.50 6.43 4.91
CA VAL A 54 4.18 5.94 4.52
C VAL A 54 4.35 4.79 3.53
N GLU A 55 3.76 3.64 3.87
CA GLU A 55 3.77 2.42 3.08
C GLU A 55 2.34 2.18 2.57
N LEU A 56 2.17 1.95 1.26
CA LEU A 56 0.86 1.64 0.65
C LEU A 56 0.81 0.15 0.30
N TYR A 57 -0.08 -0.60 0.95
CA TYR A 57 -0.18 -2.04 0.80
C TYR A 57 -1.16 -2.41 -0.30
N ARG A 58 -0.66 -3.15 -1.31
CA ARG A 58 -1.53 -3.67 -2.37
C ARG A 58 -2.25 -4.93 -1.90
N PRO A 59 -3.58 -5.01 -2.08
CA PRO A 59 -4.32 -6.22 -1.76
C PRO A 59 -3.87 -7.39 -2.65
N LEU A 60 -4.00 -8.60 -2.12
CA LEU A 60 -3.69 -9.82 -2.86
C LEU A 60 -4.72 -10.04 -3.97
N LYS A 61 -4.27 -10.13 -5.22
CA LYS A 61 -5.14 -10.39 -6.40
C LYS A 61 -5.73 -11.80 -6.41
N ILE A 62 -5.04 -12.75 -5.79
CA ILE A 62 -5.44 -14.15 -5.73
C ILE A 62 -5.09 -14.68 -4.36
N ASP A 63 -5.97 -15.51 -3.81
CA ASP A 63 -5.67 -16.24 -2.60
C ASP A 63 -4.36 -17.05 -2.76
N PRO A 64 -3.40 -16.94 -1.83
CA PRO A 64 -2.10 -17.60 -1.94
C PRO A 64 -2.18 -19.12 -2.13
N LYS A 65 -3.18 -19.78 -1.52
CA LYS A 65 -3.40 -21.23 -1.66
C LYS A 65 -3.82 -21.55 -3.09
N GLN A 66 -4.72 -20.76 -3.67
CA GLN A 66 -5.13 -20.93 -5.06
C GLN A 66 -3.99 -20.60 -6.04
N ALA A 67 -3.21 -19.56 -5.76
CA ALA A 67 -2.01 -19.24 -6.54
C ALA A 67 -0.98 -20.37 -6.50
N ARG A 68 -0.83 -21.06 -5.37
CA ARG A 68 0.05 -22.23 -5.25
C ARG A 68 -0.49 -23.42 -6.06
N LEU A 69 -1.79 -23.70 -5.99
CA LEU A 69 -2.43 -24.77 -6.78
C LEU A 69 -2.28 -24.54 -8.29
N ASN A 70 -2.52 -23.32 -8.77
CA ASN A 70 -2.35 -22.97 -10.19
C ASN A 70 -0.89 -23.12 -10.66
N ARG A 71 0.09 -22.74 -9.82
CA ARG A 71 1.52 -22.92 -10.13
C ARG A 71 1.93 -24.39 -10.23
N ALA A 72 1.41 -25.25 -9.35
CA ALA A 72 1.70 -26.69 -9.41
C ALA A 72 1.14 -27.34 -10.68
N LYS A 73 -0.10 -27.00 -11.06
CA LYS A 73 -0.73 -27.51 -12.30
C LYS A 73 0.05 -27.15 -13.57
N LYS A 74 0.57 -25.93 -13.66
CA LYS A 74 1.39 -25.49 -14.81
C LYS A 74 2.72 -26.25 -14.93
N LYS A 75 3.36 -26.64 -13.83
CA LYS A 75 4.61 -27.41 -13.86
C LYS A 75 4.42 -28.86 -14.35
N GLY A 76 3.24 -29.43 -14.16
CA GLY A 76 2.93 -30.79 -14.63
C GLY A 76 2.53 -30.89 -16.11
N GLN A 77 2.31 -29.76 -16.80
CA GLN A 77 1.94 -29.72 -18.23
C GLN A 77 3.13 -29.41 -19.15
N ALA A 78 4.30 -29.11 -18.59
CA ALA A 78 5.53 -28.84 -19.33
C ALA A 78 6.48 -30.06 -19.34
N GLN A 79 5.95 -31.27 -19.17
CA GLN A 79 6.67 -32.55 -19.25
C GLN A 79 5.96 -33.48 -20.22
#